data_AF-A0A1M7CS17-F1
#
_entry.id   AF-A0A1M7CS17-F1
#
_cell.length_a   1.000
_cell.length_b   1.000
_cell.length_c   1.000
_cell.angle_alpha   90.00
_cell.angle_beta   90.00
_cell.angle_gamma   90.00
#
_symmetry.space_group_name_H-M   'P 1'
#
loop_
_entity.id
_entity.type
_entity.pdbx_description
1 polymer ?
#
loop_
_entity_poly.entity_id
_entity_poly.type
_entity_poly.pdbx_seq_one_letter_code
_entity_poly.pdbx_strand_id
1 'polypeptide(L)'
;MYHKQLSDKEILSGFRRGDSHIIRDYFYGYLEIGYHIFDQRYQLSEKQNLDFLSLAHQYAIFLMEHEWKPLEDHAPSVSLKTWIINGFRFLVLDALKWYHKEYGSITFADYLQTFDMSSNLRLQFNKMIDDMCDHLPMERTDRFIIIMMLKRGFKGKEVAIEMGMTPAAISQRYKKLKDELITPYFREHFDMDFDMPEIMPEFEMVKTCALEEAAPFTTPTEKDMEKKRTTPEFITSLQPNEIFVFGSNLRGMHAGGAAYVAYRNFGAIMGQGVGLQGQSYAIPTMQGGVDTIRPYVVEFIDFAKQHQNLTFLVTRIGCGIAGFTDEKISPLFEAAHDVDNIVLPPNW
;
A
#
# COMPACT_ATOMS: atom_id res chain seq x y z
N MET A 1 11.48 -4.52 -47.17
CA MET A 1 11.67 -5.98 -47.00
C MET A 1 10.52 -6.49 -46.16
N TYR A 2 9.76 -7.46 -46.64
CA TYR A 2 8.69 -8.10 -45.87
C TYR A 2 9.33 -8.84 -44.68
N HIS A 3 9.29 -8.25 -43.48
CA HIS A 3 9.69 -8.97 -42.27
C HIS A 3 8.66 -10.07 -42.04
N LYS A 4 9.09 -11.33 -42.19
CA LYS A 4 8.31 -12.50 -41.82
C LYS A 4 7.98 -12.38 -40.33
N GLN A 5 6.71 -12.23 -40.00
CA GLN A 5 6.25 -12.20 -38.62
C GLN A 5 6.57 -13.56 -37.99
N LEU A 6 7.45 -13.56 -36.99
CA LEU A 6 7.83 -14.76 -36.26
C LEU A 6 6.64 -15.25 -35.43
N SER A 7 6.54 -16.57 -35.27
CA SER A 7 5.59 -17.16 -34.34
C SER A 7 6.02 -16.93 -32.89
N ASP A 8 5.06 -16.97 -31.96
CA ASP A 8 5.33 -16.81 -30.53
C ASP A 8 6.41 -17.77 -30.02
N LYS A 9 6.46 -19.01 -30.53
CA LYS A 9 7.48 -19.99 -30.19
C LYS A 9 8.88 -19.59 -30.68
N GLU A 10 8.98 -19.02 -31.87
CA GLU A 10 10.25 -18.53 -32.44
C GLU A 10 10.74 -17.30 -31.66
N ILE A 11 9.83 -16.42 -31.27
CA ILE A 11 10.11 -15.23 -30.47
C ILE A 11 10.64 -15.63 -29.08
N LEU A 12 9.92 -16.50 -28.36
CA LEU A 12 10.33 -17.01 -27.04
C LEU A 12 11.69 -17.72 -27.10
N SER A 13 11.90 -18.53 -28.14
CA SER A 13 13.20 -19.17 -28.36
C SER A 13 14.30 -18.15 -28.64
N GLY A 14 14.00 -17.03 -29.29
CA GLY A 14 14.92 -15.92 -29.51
C GLY A 14 15.31 -15.22 -28.21
N PHE A 15 14.35 -14.95 -27.33
CA PHE A 15 14.60 -14.36 -26.01
C PHE A 15 15.56 -15.19 -25.17
N ARG A 16 15.32 -16.51 -25.06
CA ARG A 16 16.20 -17.41 -24.30
C ARG A 16 17.63 -17.47 -24.83
N ARG A 17 17.80 -17.31 -26.15
CA ARG A 17 19.13 -17.28 -26.79
C ARG A 17 19.83 -15.93 -26.67
N GLY A 18 19.17 -14.91 -26.13
CA GLY A 18 19.70 -13.55 -26.09
C GLY A 18 19.82 -12.92 -27.47
N ASP A 19 18.95 -13.31 -28.42
CA ASP A 19 18.98 -12.75 -29.78
C ASP A 19 18.60 -11.26 -29.74
N SER A 20 19.59 -10.39 -29.96
CA SER A 20 19.45 -8.95 -29.82
C SER A 20 18.44 -8.36 -30.80
N HIS A 21 18.30 -8.93 -32.00
CA HIS A 21 17.31 -8.47 -32.98
C HIS A 21 15.90 -8.87 -32.55
N ILE A 22 15.71 -10.10 -32.06
CA ILE A 22 14.39 -10.54 -31.59
C ILE A 22 14.00 -9.79 -30.31
N ILE A 23 14.92 -9.58 -29.37
CA ILE A 23 14.64 -8.81 -28.14
C ILE A 23 14.30 -7.36 -28.50
N ARG A 24 15.06 -6.71 -29.37
CA ARG A 24 14.77 -5.33 -29.77
C ARG A 24 13.43 -5.22 -30.51
N ASP A 25 13.24 -6.02 -31.56
CA ASP A 25 12.11 -5.83 -32.48
C ASP A 25 10.79 -6.37 -31.89
N TYR A 26 10.86 -7.42 -31.07
CA TYR A 26 9.67 -8.05 -30.47
C TYR A 26 9.49 -7.66 -29.00
N PHE A 27 10.49 -7.83 -28.12
CA PHE A 27 10.29 -7.50 -26.71
C PHE A 27 10.14 -5.97 -26.52
N TYR A 28 11.15 -5.18 -26.88
CA TYR A 28 11.06 -3.73 -26.76
C TYR A 28 10.00 -3.15 -27.70
N GLY A 29 9.84 -3.67 -28.92
CA GLY A 29 8.77 -3.23 -29.82
C GLY A 29 7.36 -3.46 -29.25
N TYR A 30 7.11 -4.58 -28.55
CA TYR A 30 5.83 -4.80 -27.87
C TYR A 30 5.67 -3.94 -26.62
N LEU A 31 6.75 -3.70 -25.88
CA LEU A 31 6.73 -2.82 -24.72
C LEU A 31 6.56 -1.36 -25.08
N GLU A 32 7.09 -0.89 -26.21
CA GLU A 32 6.92 0.48 -26.69
C GLU A 32 5.45 0.75 -27.02
N ILE A 33 4.81 -0.23 -27.65
CA ILE A 33 3.35 -0.23 -27.85
C ILE A 33 2.60 -0.18 -26.52
N GLY A 34 2.96 -1.04 -25.56
CA GLY A 34 2.34 -1.05 -24.22
C GLY A 34 2.56 0.24 -23.44
N TYR A 35 3.77 0.78 -23.49
CA TYR A 35 4.16 2.01 -22.81
C TYR A 35 3.39 3.20 -23.36
N HIS A 36 3.26 3.34 -24.68
CA HIS A 36 2.46 4.41 -25.27
C HIS A 36 1.00 4.36 -24.76
N ILE A 37 0.41 3.17 -24.67
CA ILE A 37 -0.96 2.99 -24.13
C ILE A 37 -1.04 3.44 -22.66
N PHE A 38 -0.06 3.06 -21.84
CA PHE A 38 -0.06 3.41 -20.41
C PHE A 38 0.32 4.87 -20.15
N ASP A 39 1.18 5.45 -20.98
CA ASP A 39 1.61 6.84 -20.89
C ASP A 39 0.45 7.80 -21.17
N GLN A 40 -0.37 7.53 -22.18
CA GLN A 40 -1.59 8.32 -22.43
C GLN A 40 -2.53 8.32 -21.22
N ARG A 41 -2.56 7.24 -20.45
CA ARG A 41 -3.46 7.08 -19.31
C ARG A 41 -2.91 7.65 -18.01
N TYR A 42 -1.63 7.45 -17.74
CA TYR A 42 -1.00 7.77 -16.45
C TYR A 42 0.07 8.85 -16.54
N GLN A 43 0.29 9.44 -17.72
CA GLN A 43 1.29 10.47 -17.99
C GLN A 43 2.66 10.06 -17.45
N LEU A 44 3.12 8.85 -17.82
CA LEU A 44 4.36 8.25 -17.32
C LEU A 44 5.59 9.06 -17.73
N SER A 45 5.61 9.59 -18.94
CA SER A 45 6.67 10.43 -19.50
C SER A 45 6.83 11.76 -18.76
N GLU A 46 5.77 12.25 -18.10
CA GLU A 46 5.79 13.44 -17.25
C GLU A 46 6.31 13.14 -15.82
N LYS A 47 6.50 11.85 -15.49
CA LYS A 47 6.84 11.38 -14.15
C LYS A 47 8.29 10.95 -14.10
N GLN A 48 9.04 11.49 -13.13
CA GLN A 48 10.45 11.13 -12.96
C GLN A 48 10.60 9.61 -12.75
N ASN A 49 11.60 9.03 -13.41
CA ASN A 49 11.97 7.61 -13.35
C ASN A 49 10.90 6.62 -13.83
N LEU A 50 9.84 7.09 -14.49
CA LEU A 50 8.84 6.25 -15.15
C LEU A 50 8.95 6.27 -16.68
N ASP A 51 10.09 6.68 -17.23
CA ASP A 51 10.31 6.67 -18.68
C ASP A 51 10.32 5.24 -19.26
N PHE A 52 10.10 5.13 -20.57
CA PHE A 52 10.00 3.86 -21.28
C PHE A 52 11.20 2.95 -21.02
N LEU A 53 12.42 3.49 -21.12
CA LEU A 53 13.61 2.68 -20.99
C LEU A 53 13.75 2.18 -19.56
N SER A 54 13.53 3.03 -18.54
CA SER A 54 13.59 2.61 -17.14
C SER A 54 12.66 1.43 -16.85
N LEU A 55 11.38 1.54 -17.23
CA LEU A 55 10.39 0.48 -16.99
C LEU A 55 10.65 -0.77 -17.83
N ALA A 56 10.97 -0.61 -19.12
CA ALA A 56 11.23 -1.73 -20.01
C ALA A 56 12.47 -2.52 -19.59
N HIS A 57 13.53 -1.85 -19.15
CA HIS A 57 14.74 -2.50 -18.65
C HIS A 57 14.49 -3.21 -17.32
N GLN A 58 13.72 -2.62 -16.40
CA GLN A 58 13.35 -3.29 -15.17
C GLN A 58 12.58 -4.59 -15.45
N TYR A 59 11.66 -4.57 -16.42
CA TYR A 59 10.94 -5.77 -16.82
C TYR A 59 11.85 -6.80 -17.52
N ALA A 60 12.76 -6.33 -18.36
CA ALA A 60 13.75 -7.18 -19.03
C ALA A 60 14.64 -7.90 -18.00
N ILE A 61 15.14 -7.18 -16.98
CA ILE A 61 15.97 -7.74 -15.89
C ILE A 61 15.21 -8.85 -15.17
N PHE A 62 13.97 -8.57 -14.75
CA PHE A 62 13.12 -9.58 -14.10
C PHE A 62 12.97 -10.84 -14.96
N LEU A 63 12.68 -10.69 -16.26
CA LEU A 63 12.51 -11.83 -17.15
C LEU A 63 13.81 -12.57 -17.39
N MET A 64 14.94 -11.86 -17.54
CA MET A 64 16.26 -12.47 -17.72
C MET A 64 16.68 -13.27 -16.48
N GLU A 65 16.45 -12.74 -15.27
CA GLU A 65 16.72 -13.44 -14.00
C GLU A 65 15.91 -14.74 -13.87
N HIS A 66 14.74 -14.80 -14.50
CA HIS A 66 13.85 -15.96 -14.51
C HIS A 66 13.93 -16.77 -15.81
N GLU A 67 14.99 -16.59 -16.60
CA GLU A 67 15.23 -17.31 -17.86
C GLU A 67 14.05 -17.23 -18.85
N TRP A 68 13.29 -16.13 -18.83
CA TRP A 68 12.08 -15.88 -19.63
C TRP A 68 10.91 -16.84 -19.39
N LYS A 69 11.01 -17.74 -18.40
CA LYS A 69 9.97 -18.72 -18.04
C LYS A 69 8.58 -18.11 -17.80
N PRO A 70 8.44 -16.92 -17.17
CA PRO A 70 7.12 -16.31 -16.96
C PRO A 70 6.33 -16.02 -18.26
N LEU A 71 7.01 -15.95 -19.41
CA LEU A 71 6.35 -15.74 -20.70
C LEU A 71 5.81 -17.03 -21.33
N GLU A 72 6.02 -18.19 -20.69
CA GLU A 72 5.64 -19.50 -21.23
C GLU A 72 4.29 -20.00 -20.67
N ASP A 73 3.89 -19.46 -19.52
CA ASP A 73 2.68 -19.87 -18.79
C ASP A 73 1.40 -19.18 -19.31
N HIS A 74 1.44 -18.58 -20.50
CA HIS A 74 0.29 -17.89 -21.06
C HIS A 74 -0.72 -18.86 -21.66
N ALA A 75 -2.01 -18.55 -21.50
CA ALA A 75 -3.07 -19.32 -22.12
C ALA A 75 -2.89 -19.34 -23.66
N PRO A 76 -3.17 -20.46 -24.35
CA PRO A 76 -3.02 -20.56 -25.81
C PRO A 76 -3.89 -19.57 -26.60
N SER A 77 -4.95 -19.03 -25.98
CA SER A 77 -5.85 -18.04 -26.55
C SER A 77 -5.34 -16.60 -26.49
N VAL A 78 -4.20 -16.36 -25.83
CA VAL A 78 -3.61 -15.04 -25.65
C VAL A 78 -2.31 -14.99 -26.45
N SER A 79 -2.16 -14.00 -27.33
CA SER A 79 -0.92 -13.83 -28.09
C SER A 79 0.23 -13.46 -27.15
N LEU A 80 1.46 -13.87 -27.49
CA LEU A 80 2.65 -13.51 -26.73
C LEU A 80 2.82 -11.99 -26.58
N LYS A 81 2.49 -11.22 -27.63
CA LYS A 81 2.46 -9.74 -27.57
C LYS A 81 1.54 -9.26 -26.46
N THR A 82 0.31 -9.76 -26.42
CA THR A 82 -0.67 -9.41 -25.38
C THR A 82 -0.19 -9.84 -24.00
N TRP A 83 0.42 -11.02 -23.88
CA TRP A 83 0.95 -11.52 -22.61
C TRP A 83 2.09 -10.66 -22.06
N ILE A 84 3.04 -10.26 -22.91
CA ILE A 84 4.16 -9.40 -22.55
C ILE A 84 3.65 -8.03 -22.08
N ILE A 85 2.72 -7.42 -22.81
CA ILE A 85 2.13 -6.12 -22.44
C ILE A 85 1.35 -6.23 -21.12
N ASN A 86 0.63 -7.33 -20.89
CA ASN A 86 -0.08 -7.56 -19.64
C ASN A 86 0.88 -7.75 -18.45
N GLY A 87 1.98 -8.46 -18.62
CA GLY A 87 3.01 -8.55 -17.57
C GLY A 87 3.65 -7.19 -17.28
N PHE A 88 3.93 -6.41 -18.33
CA PHE A 88 4.46 -5.06 -18.21
C PHE A 88 3.50 -4.11 -17.47
N ARG A 89 2.19 -4.25 -17.67
CA ARG A 89 1.17 -3.49 -16.91
C ARG A 89 1.37 -3.61 -15.40
N PHE A 90 1.67 -4.80 -14.88
CA PHE A 90 1.85 -4.97 -13.43
C PHE A 90 3.08 -4.24 -12.92
N LEU A 91 4.16 -4.22 -13.70
CA LEU A 91 5.35 -3.44 -13.37
C LEU A 91 5.09 -1.94 -13.45
N VAL A 92 4.35 -1.47 -14.46
CA VAL A 92 3.94 -0.07 -14.58
C VAL A 92 3.03 0.33 -13.40
N LEU A 93 2.08 -0.53 -13.01
CA LEU A 93 1.22 -0.28 -11.86
C LEU A 93 1.98 -0.32 -10.54
N ASP A 94 2.98 -1.19 -10.40
CA ASP A 94 3.84 -1.21 -9.22
C ASP A 94 4.73 0.03 -9.16
N ALA A 95 5.35 0.41 -10.28
CA ALA A 95 6.13 1.63 -10.42
C ALA A 95 5.27 2.88 -10.22
N LEU A 96 4.01 2.89 -10.68
CA LEU A 96 3.04 3.92 -10.38
C LEU A 96 2.63 3.89 -8.93
N LYS A 97 2.46 2.73 -8.28
CA LYS A 97 2.22 2.67 -6.81
C LYS A 97 3.40 3.24 -6.06
N TRP A 98 4.63 2.97 -6.48
CA TRP A 98 5.84 3.55 -5.92
C TRP A 98 5.88 5.05 -6.19
N TYR A 99 5.71 5.48 -7.43
CA TYR A 99 5.58 6.88 -7.81
C TYR A 99 4.41 7.56 -7.12
N HIS A 100 3.32 6.87 -6.78
CA HIS A 100 2.13 7.42 -6.12
C HIS A 100 2.28 7.40 -4.60
N LYS A 101 3.12 6.51 -4.09
CA LYS A 101 3.60 6.51 -2.71
C LYS A 101 4.70 7.56 -2.52
N GLU A 102 5.42 7.90 -3.58
CA GLU A 102 6.45 8.93 -3.67
C GLU A 102 5.82 10.29 -4.10
N TYR A 103 4.66 10.30 -4.79
CA TYR A 103 4.01 11.47 -5.45
C TYR A 103 2.43 11.46 -5.67
N GLY A 104 1.58 10.43 -5.34
CA GLY A 104 0.05 10.44 -5.21
C GLY A 104 -0.97 9.42 -5.93
N SER A 105 -1.71 8.53 -5.18
CA SER A 105 -3.08 7.79 -5.21
C SER A 105 -3.80 6.86 -6.33
N ILE A 106 -4.48 5.74 -5.92
CA ILE A 106 -5.07 4.50 -6.65
C ILE A 106 -6.63 4.45 -6.95
N THR A 107 -7.18 3.55 -7.85
CA THR A 107 -8.64 3.29 -8.23
C THR A 107 -9.46 2.20 -7.43
N PHE A 108 -10.83 2.16 -7.51
CA PHE A 108 -11.78 1.33 -6.69
C PHE A 108 -11.98 -0.15 -7.10
N ALA A 109 -12.03 -0.46 -8.40
CA ALA A 109 -12.21 -1.85 -8.85
C ALA A 109 -10.93 -2.67 -8.63
N ASP A 110 -9.76 -2.02 -8.78
CA ASP A 110 -8.44 -2.56 -8.41
C ASP A 110 -8.29 -2.70 -6.88
N TYR A 111 -9.03 -1.91 -6.11
CA TYR A 111 -9.10 -1.95 -4.65
C TYR A 111 -9.89 -3.16 -4.09
N LEU A 112 -10.97 -3.60 -4.75
CA LEU A 112 -11.76 -4.76 -4.28
C LEU A 112 -11.12 -6.11 -4.62
N GLN A 113 -10.27 -6.17 -5.65
CA GLN A 113 -9.61 -7.42 -6.08
C GLN A 113 -8.24 -7.64 -5.40
N THR A 114 -7.63 -6.60 -4.84
CA THR A 114 -6.36 -6.66 -4.10
C THR A 114 -6.56 -6.98 -2.62
N PHE A 115 -7.63 -7.73 -2.28
CA PHE A 115 -8.06 -8.04 -0.91
C PHE A 115 -7.08 -8.97 -0.18
N ASP A 116 -5.91 -8.42 0.09
CA ASP A 116 -4.96 -8.78 1.11
C ASP A 116 -4.18 -7.50 1.50
N MET A 117 -4.86 -6.44 1.99
CA MET A 117 -4.19 -5.16 2.28
C MET A 117 -4.77 -4.32 3.44
N SER A 118 -3.91 -3.39 3.89
CA SER A 118 -3.84 -2.54 5.10
C SER A 118 -5.09 -1.80 5.66
N SER A 119 -4.98 -1.36 6.92
CA SER A 119 -6.06 -0.92 7.83
C SER A 119 -6.88 0.32 7.44
N ASN A 120 -6.30 1.31 6.76
CA ASN A 120 -6.98 2.60 6.51
C ASN A 120 -8.04 2.50 5.39
N LEU A 121 -7.76 1.70 4.37
CA LEU A 121 -8.68 1.41 3.28
C LEU A 121 -9.86 0.56 3.77
N ARG A 122 -9.61 -0.43 4.64
CA ARG A 122 -10.66 -1.20 5.31
C ARG A 122 -11.53 -0.35 6.24
N LEU A 123 -10.97 0.68 6.88
CA LEU A 123 -11.73 1.61 7.71
C LEU A 123 -12.69 2.49 6.88
N GLN A 124 -12.26 2.98 5.72
CA GLN A 124 -13.13 3.74 4.80
C GLN A 124 -14.27 2.88 4.23
N PHE A 125 -13.97 1.66 3.81
CA PHE A 125 -15.01 0.71 3.39
C PHE A 125 -15.99 0.38 4.52
N ASN A 126 -15.49 0.13 5.73
CA ASN A 126 -16.36 -0.13 6.89
C ASN A 126 -17.25 1.08 7.22
N LYS A 127 -16.73 2.31 7.11
CA LYS A 127 -17.53 3.54 7.31
C LYS A 127 -18.61 3.69 6.25
N MET A 128 -18.32 3.39 4.99
CA MET A 128 -19.31 3.45 3.91
C MET A 128 -20.39 2.35 4.03
N ILE A 129 -20.01 1.17 4.53
CA ILE A 129 -20.98 0.12 4.88
C ILE A 129 -21.87 0.56 6.06
N ASP A 130 -21.30 1.21 7.09
CA ASP A 130 -22.06 1.73 8.22
C ASP A 130 -23.03 2.83 7.77
N ASP A 131 -22.56 3.78 6.97
CA ASP A 131 -23.32 4.89 6.37
C ASP A 131 -24.47 4.38 5.49
N MET A 132 -24.20 3.44 4.58
CA MET A 132 -25.22 2.76 3.78
C MET A 132 -26.29 2.10 4.65
N CYS A 133 -25.88 1.40 5.72
CA CYS A 133 -26.82 0.72 6.59
C CYS A 133 -27.70 1.74 7.34
N ASP A 134 -27.15 2.89 7.74
CA ASP A 134 -27.84 3.91 8.54
C ASP A 134 -28.75 4.82 7.72
N HIS A 135 -28.47 5.00 6.43
CA HIS A 135 -29.22 5.91 5.56
C HIS A 135 -30.18 5.21 4.57
N LEU A 136 -29.99 3.93 4.26
CA LEU A 136 -30.92 3.17 3.41
C LEU A 136 -31.93 2.35 4.24
N PRO A 137 -33.22 2.30 3.83
CA PRO A 137 -34.19 1.43 4.47
C PRO A 137 -33.85 -0.05 4.20
N MET A 138 -33.47 -0.79 5.25
CA MET A 138 -33.18 -2.23 5.17
C MET A 138 -33.70 -3.02 6.37
N GLU A 139 -34.00 -4.31 6.18
CA GLU A 139 -34.41 -5.19 7.26
C GLU A 139 -33.24 -5.47 8.22
N ARG A 140 -33.54 -5.71 9.51
CA ARG A 140 -32.51 -6.05 10.53
C ARG A 140 -31.68 -7.27 10.12
N THR A 141 -32.33 -8.24 9.49
CA THR A 141 -31.72 -9.48 9.00
C THR A 141 -30.70 -9.20 7.89
N ASP A 142 -31.01 -8.27 6.98
CA ASP A 142 -30.15 -7.87 5.88
C ASP A 142 -28.93 -7.08 6.37
N ARG A 143 -29.17 -6.13 7.29
CA ARG A 143 -28.11 -5.40 7.98
C ARG A 143 -27.11 -6.35 8.66
N PHE A 144 -27.62 -7.38 9.35
CA PHE A 144 -26.77 -8.34 10.05
C PHE A 144 -25.92 -9.16 9.08
N ILE A 145 -26.48 -9.62 7.96
CA ILE A 145 -25.75 -10.34 6.90
C ILE A 145 -24.63 -9.47 6.34
N ILE A 146 -24.91 -8.20 6.03
CA ILE A 146 -23.93 -7.23 5.50
C ILE A 146 -22.77 -7.04 6.49
N ILE A 147 -23.06 -6.79 7.77
CA ILE A 147 -22.04 -6.56 8.80
C ILE A 147 -21.16 -7.80 9.01
N MET A 148 -21.78 -8.98 9.12
CA MET A 148 -21.04 -10.21 9.38
C MET A 148 -20.14 -10.59 8.20
N MET A 149 -20.63 -10.47 6.97
CA MET A 149 -19.88 -10.86 5.79
C MET A 149 -18.85 -9.81 5.36
N LEU A 150 -19.19 -8.51 5.34
CA LEU A 150 -18.34 -7.47 4.76
C LEU A 150 -17.42 -6.77 5.77
N LYS A 151 -17.86 -6.55 7.01
CA LYS A 151 -17.07 -5.85 8.03
C LYS A 151 -16.24 -6.83 8.87
N ARG A 152 -16.87 -7.93 9.30
CA ARG A 152 -16.25 -8.94 10.18
C ARG A 152 -15.60 -10.11 9.43
N GLY A 153 -15.89 -10.29 8.15
CA GLY A 153 -15.24 -11.30 7.29
C GLY A 153 -15.70 -12.74 7.52
N PHE A 154 -16.87 -12.95 8.13
CA PHE A 154 -17.45 -14.29 8.27
C PHE A 154 -17.89 -14.85 6.92
N LYS A 155 -17.70 -16.15 6.74
CA LYS A 155 -18.15 -16.87 5.55
C LYS A 155 -19.65 -17.13 5.65
N GLY A 156 -20.34 -17.15 4.50
CA GLY A 156 -21.81 -17.31 4.47
C GLY A 156 -22.34 -18.56 5.19
N LYS A 157 -21.56 -19.64 5.28
CA LYS A 157 -21.91 -20.84 6.07
C LYS A 157 -21.91 -20.58 7.59
N GLU A 158 -20.99 -19.76 8.08
CA GLU A 158 -20.88 -19.39 9.50
C GLU A 158 -22.03 -18.45 9.89
N VAL A 159 -22.36 -17.50 9.01
CA VAL A 159 -23.51 -16.60 9.18
C VAL A 159 -24.83 -17.37 9.17
N ALA A 160 -24.96 -18.40 8.33
CA ALA A 160 -26.15 -19.24 8.28
C ALA A 160 -26.41 -19.98 9.60
N ILE A 161 -25.36 -20.49 10.25
CA ILE A 161 -25.44 -21.15 11.56
C ILE A 161 -25.89 -20.15 12.62
N GLU A 162 -25.27 -18.97 12.68
CA GLU A 162 -25.58 -17.92 13.66
C GLU A 162 -27.04 -17.44 13.58
N MET A 163 -27.60 -17.42 12.36
CA MET A 163 -28.96 -16.93 12.11
C MET A 163 -30.03 -18.04 12.11
N GLY A 164 -29.66 -19.30 12.29
CA GLY A 164 -30.59 -20.43 12.18
C GLY A 164 -31.20 -20.59 10.78
N MET A 165 -30.47 -20.20 9.73
CA MET A 165 -30.91 -20.24 8.33
C MET A 165 -30.11 -21.25 7.51
N THR A 166 -30.57 -21.58 6.30
CA THR A 166 -29.76 -22.40 5.38
C THR A 166 -28.70 -21.54 4.68
N PRO A 167 -27.51 -22.08 4.37
CA PRO A 167 -26.49 -21.35 3.61
C PRO A 167 -26.99 -20.81 2.27
N ALA A 168 -27.88 -21.55 1.59
CA ALA A 168 -28.50 -21.12 0.33
C ALA A 168 -29.37 -19.87 0.50
N ALA A 169 -30.13 -19.79 1.61
CA ALA A 169 -30.93 -18.61 1.92
C ALA A 169 -30.05 -17.37 2.18
N ILE A 170 -28.93 -17.53 2.91
CA ILE A 170 -27.96 -16.45 3.12
C ILE A 170 -27.31 -16.02 1.80
N SER A 171 -26.92 -16.96 0.94
CA SER A 171 -26.32 -16.64 -0.37
C SER A 171 -27.27 -15.92 -1.32
N GLN A 172 -28.54 -16.35 -1.41
CA GLN A 172 -29.55 -15.67 -2.23
C GLN A 172 -29.83 -14.26 -1.72
N ARG A 173 -29.94 -14.12 -0.40
CA ARG A 173 -30.24 -12.84 0.25
C ARG A 173 -29.08 -11.86 0.13
N TYR A 174 -27.83 -12.31 0.35
CA TYR A 174 -26.64 -11.50 0.12
C TYR A 174 -26.48 -11.08 -1.34
N LYS A 175 -26.77 -11.98 -2.30
CA LYS A 175 -26.74 -11.64 -3.73
C LYS A 175 -27.74 -10.51 -4.04
N LYS A 176 -28.97 -10.60 -3.54
CA LYS A 176 -29.97 -9.54 -3.68
C LYS A 176 -29.50 -8.21 -3.07
N LEU A 177 -28.97 -8.23 -1.85
CA LEU A 177 -28.43 -7.03 -1.18
C LEU A 177 -27.26 -6.42 -1.92
N LYS A 178 -26.39 -7.26 -2.49
CA LYS A 178 -25.26 -6.81 -3.30
C LYS A 178 -25.75 -6.06 -4.53
N ASP A 179 -26.66 -6.68 -5.28
CA ASP A 179 -27.09 -6.20 -6.58
C ASP A 179 -28.01 -4.97 -6.47
N GLU A 180 -28.90 -4.94 -5.47
CA GLU A 180 -29.94 -3.91 -5.35
C GLU A 180 -29.56 -2.73 -4.42
N LEU A 181 -28.60 -2.91 -3.50
CA LEU A 181 -28.29 -1.88 -2.48
C LEU A 181 -26.79 -1.54 -2.42
N ILE A 182 -25.93 -2.54 -2.19
CA ILE A 182 -24.50 -2.30 -1.95
C ILE A 182 -23.83 -1.71 -3.19
N THR A 183 -24.00 -2.36 -4.35
CA THR A 183 -23.37 -1.90 -5.58
C THR A 183 -23.89 -0.53 -6.03
N PRO A 184 -25.20 -0.24 -6.05
CA PRO A 184 -25.70 1.10 -6.37
C PRO A 184 -25.24 2.19 -5.40
N TYR A 185 -25.29 1.96 -4.08
CA TYR A 185 -24.90 2.96 -3.08
C TYR A 185 -23.43 3.34 -3.18
N PHE A 186 -22.56 2.34 -3.31
CA PHE A 186 -21.14 2.56 -3.49
C PHE A 186 -20.87 3.24 -4.83
N ARG A 187 -21.57 2.89 -5.91
CA ARG A 187 -21.39 3.56 -7.20
C ARG A 187 -21.74 5.05 -7.16
N GLU A 188 -22.73 5.45 -6.38
CA GLU A 188 -23.20 6.84 -6.29
C GLU A 188 -22.39 7.69 -5.30
N HIS A 189 -21.87 7.08 -4.23
CA HIS A 189 -21.22 7.79 -3.12
C HIS A 189 -19.70 7.55 -3.02
N PHE A 190 -19.15 6.71 -3.91
CA PHE A 190 -17.71 6.47 -4.00
C PHE A 190 -17.11 7.39 -5.07
N ASP A 191 -16.85 8.63 -4.67
CA ASP A 191 -16.19 9.64 -5.50
C ASP A 191 -14.67 9.46 -5.41
N MET A 192 -14.06 8.93 -6.45
CA MET A 192 -12.62 9.11 -6.68
C MET A 192 -12.48 9.80 -8.02
N ASP A 193 -11.86 10.98 -8.03
CA ASP A 193 -11.41 11.68 -9.24
C ASP A 193 -10.51 10.77 -10.08
N PHE A 194 -11.12 10.02 -11.01
CA PHE A 194 -10.47 9.20 -12.03
C PHE A 194 -11.34 9.25 -13.29
N ASP A 195 -11.08 10.22 -14.16
CA ASP A 195 -11.49 10.11 -15.56
C ASP A 195 -10.60 9.07 -16.25
N MET A 196 -11.16 7.95 -16.73
CA MET A 196 -10.93 7.31 -18.05
C MET A 196 -11.33 5.80 -18.13
N PRO A 197 -11.74 5.30 -19.33
CA PRO A 197 -12.75 4.27 -19.55
C PRO A 197 -12.24 2.82 -19.68
N GLU A 198 -13.19 1.89 -19.64
CA GLU A 198 -13.02 0.45 -19.88
C GLU A 198 -12.72 0.17 -21.36
N ILE A 199 -11.50 -0.32 -21.64
CA ILE A 199 -11.06 -0.92 -22.92
C ILE A 199 -11.01 0.08 -24.10
N MET A 200 -9.79 0.51 -24.47
CA MET A 200 -9.56 1.09 -25.80
C MET A 200 -9.58 -0.04 -26.84
N PRO A 201 -10.53 -0.06 -27.80
CA PRO A 201 -10.45 -0.96 -28.94
C PRO A 201 -9.22 -0.63 -29.81
N GLU A 202 -8.67 -1.66 -30.46
CA GLU A 202 -7.46 -1.67 -31.29
C GLU A 202 -7.35 -0.52 -32.34
N PHE A 203 -8.47 0.15 -32.63
CA PHE A 203 -8.59 1.19 -33.64
C PHE A 203 -8.15 2.60 -33.20
N GLU A 204 -8.01 2.88 -31.90
CA GLU A 204 -7.63 4.23 -31.42
C GLU A 204 -6.13 4.48 -31.28
N MET A 205 -5.29 3.44 -31.32
CA MET A 205 -3.84 3.56 -31.17
C MET A 205 -3.12 4.33 -32.30
N VAL A 206 -3.79 4.64 -33.40
CA VAL A 206 -3.14 5.17 -34.61
C VAL A 206 -3.09 6.71 -34.65
N LYS A 207 -3.73 7.43 -33.71
CA LYS A 207 -4.03 8.86 -33.91
C LYS A 207 -3.24 9.89 -33.10
N THR A 208 -2.49 9.54 -32.05
CA THR A 208 -1.94 10.53 -31.10
C THR A 208 -0.42 10.69 -31.07
N CYS A 209 0.35 10.05 -31.96
CA CYS A 209 1.81 10.21 -32.05
C CYS A 209 2.31 11.55 -32.65
N ALA A 210 1.65 12.69 -32.40
CA ALA A 210 2.15 13.96 -32.91
C ALA A 210 2.17 15.05 -31.82
N LEU A 211 3.40 15.44 -31.47
CA LEU A 211 3.90 16.76 -31.01
C LEU A 211 4.45 16.87 -29.56
N GLU A 212 5.79 16.73 -29.46
CA GLU A 212 6.87 17.47 -28.74
C GLU A 212 6.51 18.74 -27.90
N GLU A 213 7.21 19.27 -26.87
CA GLU A 213 8.55 19.10 -26.23
C GLU A 213 8.71 19.99 -24.94
N ALA A 214 9.57 19.55 -23.98
CA ALA A 214 10.54 20.20 -23.05
C ALA A 214 10.35 21.54 -22.24
N ALA A 215 10.69 21.53 -20.92
CA ALA A 215 11.84 22.26 -20.26
C ALA A 215 11.72 22.47 -18.69
N PRO A 216 12.83 22.69 -17.91
CA PRO A 216 12.93 22.39 -16.44
C PRO A 216 13.22 23.59 -15.47
N PHE A 217 13.09 23.42 -14.13
CA PHE A 217 13.58 24.39 -13.13
C PHE A 217 13.93 23.85 -11.71
N THR A 218 14.71 24.64 -10.96
CA THR A 218 15.68 24.37 -9.86
C THR A 218 15.18 24.64 -8.41
N THR A 219 15.95 24.16 -7.40
CA THR A 219 15.77 24.29 -5.91
C THR A 219 16.53 25.47 -5.25
N PRO A 220 16.16 25.92 -4.02
CA PRO A 220 17.17 25.95 -2.91
C PRO A 220 16.69 25.89 -1.41
N THR A 221 17.50 25.19 -0.58
CA THR A 221 18.05 25.30 0.83
C THR A 221 17.46 26.09 2.05
N GLU A 222 17.88 25.61 3.25
CA GLU A 222 17.55 25.82 4.71
C GLU A 222 18.01 27.11 5.46
N LYS A 223 17.42 27.40 6.66
CA LYS A 223 18.16 27.62 7.96
C LYS A 223 17.32 27.93 9.26
N ASP A 224 17.71 27.24 10.36
CA ASP A 224 17.82 27.50 11.83
C ASP A 224 16.82 28.29 12.72
N MET A 225 16.40 27.71 13.88
CA MET A 225 16.71 28.16 15.28
C MET A 225 15.92 27.44 16.43
N GLU A 226 16.69 26.90 17.39
CA GLU A 226 16.47 26.51 18.81
C GLU A 226 15.04 26.59 19.43
N LYS A 227 14.33 25.45 19.55
CA LYS A 227 13.10 25.28 20.36
C LYS A 227 13.02 23.86 20.89
N LYS A 228 12.36 23.66 22.06
CA LYS A 228 12.00 22.39 22.72
C LYS A 228 12.30 21.15 21.87
N ARG A 229 13.04 20.18 22.43
CA ARG A 229 13.30 18.86 21.83
C ARG A 229 11.98 18.08 21.70
N THR A 230 11.16 18.51 20.76
CA THR A 230 9.99 17.80 20.33
C THR A 230 10.37 16.97 19.13
N THR A 231 9.91 15.73 19.06
CA THR A 231 10.06 14.96 17.82
C THR A 231 9.32 15.68 16.70
N PRO A 232 9.86 15.69 15.47
CA PRO A 232 9.07 16.12 14.32
C PRO A 232 7.83 15.23 14.20
N GLU A 233 6.77 15.76 13.59
CA GLU A 233 5.52 15.01 13.39
C GLU A 233 5.76 13.73 12.58
N PHE A 234 6.75 13.75 11.69
CA PHE A 234 7.22 12.60 10.93
C PHE A 234 8.75 12.47 11.04
N ILE A 235 9.23 11.37 11.62
CA ILE A 235 10.65 11.02 11.63
C ILE A 235 10.91 10.13 10.41
N THR A 236 11.65 10.65 9.43
CA THR A 236 11.93 9.97 8.15
C THR A 236 13.35 9.39 8.06
N SER A 237 14.25 9.83 8.93
CA SER A 237 15.62 9.33 9.07
C SER A 237 16.07 9.41 10.52
N LEU A 238 17.13 8.67 10.86
CA LEU A 238 17.77 8.66 12.18
C LEU A 238 19.26 8.89 12.03
N GLN A 239 19.84 9.68 12.94
CA GLN A 239 21.28 9.67 13.17
C GLN A 239 21.72 8.35 13.81
N PRO A 240 23.01 7.96 13.70
CA PRO A 240 23.47 6.65 14.19
C PRO A 240 23.21 6.36 15.68
N ASN A 241 23.06 7.40 16.50
CA ASN A 241 22.77 7.30 17.93
C ASN A 241 21.30 7.58 18.28
N GLU A 242 20.43 7.81 17.28
CA GLU A 242 19.01 8.05 17.50
C GLU A 242 18.21 6.75 17.43
N ILE A 243 17.24 6.61 18.33
CA ILE A 243 16.37 5.46 18.46
C ILE A 243 14.93 5.90 18.24
N PHE A 244 14.25 5.29 17.27
CA PHE A 244 12.84 5.53 17.01
C PHE A 244 11.96 4.74 17.99
N VAL A 245 11.26 5.44 18.89
CA VAL A 245 10.41 4.80 19.91
C VAL A 245 8.96 4.79 19.44
N PHE A 246 8.37 3.60 19.39
CA PHE A 246 7.06 3.38 18.77
C PHE A 246 6.13 2.47 19.58
N GLY A 247 4.83 2.66 19.38
CA GLY A 247 3.80 1.79 19.96
C GLY A 247 3.67 0.48 19.18
N SER A 248 3.73 -0.66 19.87
CA SER A 248 3.60 -2.01 19.30
C SER A 248 2.48 -2.82 19.97
N ASN A 249 2.31 -4.08 19.56
CA ASN A 249 1.60 -5.11 20.31
C ASN A 249 2.59 -6.15 20.85
N LEU A 250 2.21 -6.92 21.86
CA LEU A 250 3.09 -7.92 22.49
C LEU A 250 3.64 -8.97 21.51
N ARG A 251 2.91 -9.25 20.42
CA ARG A 251 3.32 -10.22 19.39
C ARG A 251 4.29 -9.64 18.35
N GLY A 252 4.62 -8.35 18.42
CA GLY A 252 5.49 -7.66 17.46
C GLY A 252 4.96 -7.63 16.03
N MET A 253 3.63 -7.62 15.85
CA MET A 253 3.03 -7.51 14.52
C MET A 253 3.07 -6.05 14.05
N HIS A 254 4.19 -5.66 13.45
CA HIS A 254 4.50 -4.30 13.01
C HIS A 254 3.93 -3.97 11.63
N ALA A 255 2.63 -4.22 11.43
CA ALA A 255 1.97 -4.15 10.12
C ALA A 255 1.28 -2.80 9.82
N GLY A 256 1.36 -1.81 10.72
CA GLY A 256 0.81 -0.47 10.46
C GLY A 256 1.36 0.63 11.36
N GLY A 257 1.06 1.88 10.99
CA GLY A 257 1.42 3.08 11.75
C GLY A 257 2.93 3.23 11.98
N ALA A 258 3.30 3.83 13.12
CA ALA A 258 4.69 4.00 13.53
C ALA A 258 5.45 2.65 13.62
N ALA A 259 4.77 1.56 13.99
CA ALA A 259 5.39 0.23 14.03
C ALA A 259 5.85 -0.26 12.66
N TYR A 260 5.05 -0.03 11.61
CA TYR A 260 5.45 -0.39 10.25
C TYR A 260 6.62 0.47 9.74
N VAL A 261 6.62 1.76 10.08
CA VAL A 261 7.75 2.65 9.77
C VAL A 261 9.03 2.15 10.45
N ALA A 262 8.96 1.81 11.74
CA ALA A 262 10.08 1.25 12.49
C ALA A 262 10.61 -0.04 11.84
N TYR A 263 9.72 -0.95 11.42
CA TYR A 263 10.09 -2.21 10.77
C TYR A 263 10.76 -1.99 9.41
N ARG A 264 10.19 -1.12 8.57
CA ARG A 264 10.66 -0.91 7.19
C ARG A 264 11.95 -0.10 7.12
N ASN A 265 12.12 0.86 8.01
CA ASN A 265 13.11 1.92 7.83
C ASN A 265 14.16 1.95 8.95
N PHE A 266 13.82 1.50 10.17
CA PHE A 266 14.66 1.70 11.36
C PHE A 266 15.04 0.39 12.05
N GLY A 267 14.88 -0.74 11.35
CA GLY A 267 15.38 -2.05 11.76
C GLY A 267 14.60 -2.72 12.89
N ALA A 268 13.34 -2.32 13.14
CA ALA A 268 12.47 -3.13 13.98
C ALA A 268 12.23 -4.50 13.34
N ILE A 269 12.02 -5.53 14.15
CA ILE A 269 11.94 -6.95 13.78
C ILE A 269 10.47 -7.39 13.92
N MET A 270 9.93 -7.98 12.86
CA MET A 270 8.60 -8.59 12.92
C MET A 270 8.60 -9.74 13.93
N GLY A 271 7.65 -9.74 14.86
CA GLY A 271 7.57 -10.72 15.94
C GLY A 271 8.15 -10.26 17.28
N GLN A 272 8.85 -9.12 17.35
CA GLN A 272 9.41 -8.58 18.59
C GLN A 272 8.63 -7.33 19.07
N GLY A 273 7.72 -7.52 20.03
CA GLY A 273 6.81 -6.46 20.49
C GLY A 273 7.34 -5.51 21.57
N VAL A 274 8.52 -5.78 22.14
CA VAL A 274 9.02 -5.10 23.34
C VAL A 274 10.51 -4.78 23.18
N GLY A 275 10.91 -3.59 23.65
CA GLY A 275 12.30 -3.23 23.86
C GLY A 275 13.06 -2.84 22.59
N LEU A 276 14.39 -2.72 22.74
CA LEU A 276 15.31 -2.29 21.69
C LEU A 276 15.47 -3.37 20.59
N GLN A 277 15.43 -2.93 19.34
CA GLN A 277 15.59 -3.74 18.13
C GLN A 277 16.04 -2.85 16.96
N GLY A 278 17.20 -3.16 16.36
CA GLY A 278 17.80 -2.27 15.37
C GLY A 278 18.04 -0.86 15.94
N GLN A 279 17.62 0.17 15.21
CA GLN A 279 17.56 1.56 15.69
C GLN A 279 16.15 1.95 16.17
N SER A 280 15.40 0.99 16.75
CA SER A 280 14.03 1.21 17.21
C SER A 280 13.79 0.64 18.62
N TYR A 281 12.85 1.21 19.37
CA TYR A 281 12.42 0.69 20.68
C TYR A 281 10.89 0.54 20.72
N ALA A 282 10.39 -0.65 21.04
CA ALA A 282 8.96 -0.96 21.03
C ALA A 282 8.34 -0.89 22.43
N ILE A 283 7.22 -0.16 22.55
CA ILE A 283 6.39 -0.10 23.76
C ILE A 283 5.02 -0.73 23.46
N PRO A 284 4.64 -1.85 24.09
CA PRO A 284 3.32 -2.47 23.91
C PRO A 284 2.15 -1.59 24.34
N THR A 285 1.18 -1.41 23.45
CA THR A 285 0.00 -0.55 23.65
C THR A 285 -1.34 -1.22 23.38
N MET A 286 -1.37 -2.50 23.01
CA MET A 286 -2.59 -3.18 22.49
C MET A 286 -3.12 -4.30 23.41
N GLN A 287 -2.62 -4.41 24.64
CA GLN A 287 -2.95 -5.47 25.58
C GLN A 287 -4.02 -5.10 26.63
N GLY A 288 -4.63 -3.92 26.51
CA GLY A 288 -5.66 -3.45 27.45
C GLY A 288 -5.74 -1.93 27.50
N GLY A 289 -6.12 -1.39 28.67
CA GLY A 289 -6.16 0.05 28.93
C GLY A 289 -4.79 0.64 29.28
N VAL A 290 -4.77 1.95 29.54
CA VAL A 290 -3.57 2.76 29.88
C VAL A 290 -2.73 2.12 31.00
N ASP A 291 -3.37 1.53 32.01
CA ASP A 291 -2.68 0.89 33.13
C ASP A 291 -1.81 -0.30 32.71
N THR A 292 -2.16 -0.99 31.62
CA THR A 292 -1.36 -2.10 31.08
C THR A 292 -0.15 -1.64 30.27
N ILE A 293 -0.08 -0.35 29.93
CA ILE A 293 1.01 0.29 29.17
C ILE A 293 2.06 0.86 30.12
N ARG A 294 1.62 1.40 31.27
CA ARG A 294 2.45 2.07 32.28
C ARG A 294 3.73 1.31 32.65
N PRO A 295 3.73 -0.03 32.90
CA PRO A 295 4.96 -0.74 33.23
C PRO A 295 6.03 -0.67 32.13
N TYR A 296 5.61 -0.72 30.86
CA TYR A 296 6.53 -0.64 29.71
C TYR A 296 7.08 0.77 29.48
N VAL A 297 6.30 1.81 29.82
CA VAL A 297 6.79 3.19 29.78
C VAL A 297 7.83 3.44 30.88
N VAL A 298 7.59 2.91 32.09
CA VAL A 298 8.57 2.97 33.18
C VAL A 298 9.86 2.24 32.80
N GLU A 299 9.75 1.02 32.26
CA GLU A 299 10.90 0.24 31.78
C GLU A 299 11.67 0.99 30.67
N PHE A 300 10.96 1.63 29.73
CA PHE A 300 11.58 2.47 28.70
C PHE A 300 12.36 3.66 29.29
N ILE A 301 11.77 4.39 30.25
CA ILE A 301 12.42 5.54 30.87
C ILE A 301 13.67 5.10 31.65
N ASP A 302 13.60 3.99 32.39
CA ASP A 302 14.74 3.45 33.12
C ASP A 302 15.84 2.94 32.17
N PHE A 303 15.46 2.35 31.03
CA PHE A 303 16.39 1.99 29.96
C PHE A 303 17.08 3.23 29.40
N ALA A 304 16.33 4.27 29.05
CA ALA A 304 16.90 5.51 28.49
C ALA A 304 17.91 6.16 29.46
N LYS A 305 17.61 6.17 30.77
CA LYS A 305 18.52 6.69 31.81
C LYS A 305 19.87 5.96 31.86
N GLN A 306 19.88 4.65 31.58
CA GLN A 306 21.09 3.82 31.54
C GLN A 306 21.88 3.95 30.23
N HIS A 307 21.26 4.50 29.19
CA HIS A 307 21.81 4.60 27.84
C HIS A 307 21.93 6.06 27.36
N GLN A 308 22.60 6.90 28.16
CA GLN A 308 22.76 8.35 27.90
C GLN A 308 23.51 8.68 26.60
N ASN A 309 24.17 7.69 25.98
CA ASN A 309 24.82 7.83 24.68
C ASN A 309 23.85 7.71 23.48
N LEU A 310 22.60 7.31 23.72
CA LEU A 310 21.55 7.21 22.71
C LEU A 310 20.51 8.31 22.92
N THR A 311 19.93 8.82 21.85
CA THR A 311 18.82 9.77 21.88
C THR A 311 17.54 9.08 21.46
N PHE A 312 16.51 9.07 22.31
CA PHE A 312 15.25 8.39 22.08
C PHE A 312 14.20 9.36 21.54
N LEU A 313 13.81 9.17 20.28
CA LEU A 313 12.79 9.98 19.61
C LEU A 313 11.42 9.30 19.80
N VAL A 314 10.62 9.81 20.73
CA VAL A 314 9.32 9.25 21.10
C VAL A 314 8.23 9.73 20.16
N THR A 315 7.58 8.79 19.47
CA THR A 315 6.37 9.07 18.69
C THR A 315 5.15 9.20 19.60
N ARG A 316 3.98 9.58 19.04
CA ARG A 316 2.71 9.58 19.79
C ARG A 316 2.25 8.13 20.09
N ILE A 317 2.91 7.49 21.05
CA ILE A 317 2.73 6.11 21.48
C ILE A 317 1.24 5.83 21.75
N GLY A 318 0.68 4.83 21.06
CA GLY A 318 -0.71 4.41 21.26
C GLY A 318 -1.79 5.33 20.66
N CYS A 319 -1.45 6.53 20.17
CA CYS A 319 -2.44 7.47 19.62
C CYS A 319 -2.84 7.19 18.15
N GLY A 320 -2.17 6.24 17.50
CA GLY A 320 -2.52 5.74 16.17
C GLY A 320 -3.50 4.57 16.25
N ILE A 321 -3.00 3.37 15.95
CA ILE A 321 -3.82 2.14 15.82
C ILE A 321 -4.47 1.72 17.13
N ALA A 322 -3.80 1.92 18.28
CA ALA A 322 -4.37 1.56 19.58
C ALA A 322 -5.48 2.52 20.04
N GLY A 323 -5.61 3.70 19.40
CA GLY A 323 -6.75 4.60 19.56
C GLY A 323 -6.81 5.35 20.89
N PHE A 324 -5.69 5.48 21.62
CA PHE A 324 -5.63 6.37 22.78
C PHE A 324 -5.56 7.83 22.34
N THR A 325 -5.93 8.74 23.23
CA THR A 325 -5.72 10.18 23.01
C THR A 325 -4.44 10.59 23.74
N ASP A 326 -3.84 11.72 23.35
CA ASP A 326 -2.63 12.22 23.99
C ASP A 326 -2.87 12.46 25.48
N GLU A 327 -4.04 12.96 25.87
CA GLU A 327 -4.39 13.21 27.29
C GLU A 327 -4.42 11.93 28.13
N LYS A 328 -4.58 10.76 27.48
CA LYS A 328 -4.54 9.46 28.17
C LYS A 328 -3.13 8.89 28.27
N ILE A 329 -2.24 9.20 27.32
CA ILE A 329 -0.90 8.59 27.24
C ILE A 329 0.19 9.52 27.77
N SER A 330 0.17 10.81 27.44
CA SER A 330 1.20 11.75 27.85
C SER A 330 1.45 11.76 29.36
N PRO A 331 0.44 11.61 30.26
CA PRO A 331 0.71 11.54 31.70
C PRO A 331 1.53 10.32 32.14
N LEU A 332 1.65 9.28 31.30
CA LEU A 332 2.58 8.15 31.57
C LEU A 332 4.05 8.55 31.38
N PHE A 333 4.31 9.56 30.56
CA PHE A 333 5.64 10.04 30.20
C PHE A 333 6.09 11.26 31.01
N GLU A 334 5.35 11.68 32.03
CA GLU A 334 5.71 12.83 32.89
C GLU A 334 7.16 12.76 33.38
N ALA A 335 7.60 11.59 33.87
CA ALA A 335 8.96 11.37 34.36
C ALA A 335 10.04 11.38 33.25
N ALA A 336 9.65 11.35 31.98
CA ALA A 336 10.58 11.44 30.85
C ALA A 336 11.05 12.88 30.59
N HIS A 337 10.34 13.91 31.10
CA HIS A 337 10.79 15.30 31.00
C HIS A 337 12.10 15.56 31.74
N ASP A 338 12.39 14.80 32.79
CA ASP A 338 13.62 14.90 33.57
C ASP A 338 14.78 14.07 33.00
N VAL A 339 14.62 13.50 31.79
CA VAL A 339 15.62 12.61 31.16
C VAL A 339 16.10 13.23 29.85
N ASP A 340 17.32 13.78 29.88
CA ASP A 340 17.89 14.62 28.80
C ASP A 340 17.90 13.98 27.40
N ASN A 341 18.05 12.65 27.35
CA ASN A 341 18.16 11.90 26.12
C ASN A 341 16.82 11.34 25.62
N ILE A 342 15.69 11.74 26.20
CA ILE A 342 14.35 11.47 25.67
C ILE A 342 13.80 12.74 25.01
N VAL A 343 13.34 12.59 23.77
CA VAL A 343 12.70 13.64 22.97
C VAL A 343 11.24 13.24 22.81
N LEU A 344 10.31 14.05 23.34
CA LEU A 344 8.88 13.74 23.39
C LEU A 344 8.11 14.38 22.21
N PRO A 345 6.89 13.92 21.87
CA PRO A 345 6.04 14.61 20.92
C PRO A 345 5.71 16.06 21.34
N PRO A 346 5.34 16.94 20.38
CA PRO A 346 4.79 18.25 20.71
C PRO A 346 3.55 18.11 21.60
N ASN A 347 3.50 18.90 22.68
CA ASN A 347 2.39 18.95 23.64
C ASN A 347 2.22 17.70 24.53
N TRP A 348 3.24 16.82 24.57
CA TRP A 348 3.34 15.77 25.58
C TRP A 348 4.04 16.25 26.83
#